data_AF-A0A7X1GXP7-F1
#
_entry.id   AF-A0A7X1GXP7-F1
#
_cell.length_a   1.000
_cell.length_b   1.000
_cell.length_c   1.000
_cell.angle_alpha   90.00
_cell.angle_beta   90.00
_cell.angle_gamma   90.00
#
_symmetry.space_group_name_H-M   'P 1'
#
loop_
_entity.id
_entity.type
_entity.pdbx_description
1 polymer ?
#
loop_
_entity_poly.entity_id
_entity_poly.type
_entity_poly.pdbx_seq_one_letter_code
_entity_poly.pdbx_strand_id
1 'polypeptide(L)'
;MTEWIPFAEGEYWVEQAYLVSADKSAIALENPVIEIAKSPQGKRHLKGQGMASNLLVIELLEENDTLDILLDLGGDFKYHLIAPQISSGKLFVPDVKSTLQFSPQQPWRQLSADLFTKEVSALKRIDI
;
A
#
# COMPACT_ATOMS: atom_id res chain seq x y z
N MET A 1 19.11 8.20 0.04
CA MET A 1 18.56 9.42 -0.59
C MET A 1 17.04 9.27 -0.51
N THR A 2 16.36 10.06 0.32
CA THR A 2 14.90 9.97 0.60
C THR A 2 14.12 11.21 0.09
N GLU A 3 14.72 11.99 -0.81
CA GLU A 3 14.14 13.22 -1.39
C GLU A 3 13.02 12.98 -2.43
N TRP A 4 12.33 11.84 -2.35
CA TRP A 4 11.29 11.43 -3.32
C TRP A 4 9.90 11.34 -2.71
N ILE A 5 9.74 11.71 -1.43
CA ILE A 5 8.43 11.82 -0.79
C ILE A 5 7.88 13.22 -1.09
N PRO A 6 6.83 13.34 -1.92
CA PRO A 6 6.35 14.63 -2.43
C PRO A 6 5.49 15.40 -1.42
N PHE A 7 5.20 14.79 -0.27
CA PHE A 7 4.29 15.33 0.74
C PHE A 7 5.03 16.05 1.88
N ALA A 8 4.34 17.00 2.50
CA ALA A 8 4.78 17.64 3.74
C ALA A 8 4.61 16.66 4.91
N GLU A 9 5.15 17.03 6.09
CA GLU A 9 4.89 16.25 7.30
C GLU A 9 3.41 16.31 7.67
N GLY A 10 2.87 15.18 8.11
CA GLY A 10 1.45 15.06 8.47
C GLY A 10 0.89 13.68 8.21
N GLU A 11 -0.38 13.53 8.59
CA GLU A 11 -1.19 12.34 8.33
C GLU A 11 -2.13 12.63 7.16
N TYR A 12 -2.21 11.69 6.22
CA TYR A 12 -3.03 11.79 5.02
C TYR A 12 -3.96 10.59 4.92
N TRP A 13 -5.24 10.88 4.76
CA TRP A 13 -6.25 9.88 4.45
C TRP A 13 -6.02 9.30 3.05
N VAL A 14 -6.22 7.99 2.94
CA VAL A 14 -6.14 7.27 1.67
C VAL A 14 -7.57 6.83 1.33
N GLU A 15 -8.08 7.23 0.18
CA GLU A 15 -9.43 6.89 -0.27
C GLU A 15 -9.53 5.40 -0.62
N GLN A 16 -8.51 4.87 -1.30
CA GLN A 16 -8.42 3.47 -1.69
C GLN A 16 -6.98 3.00 -1.64
N ALA A 17 -6.76 1.78 -1.14
CA ALA A 17 -5.48 1.12 -1.23
C ALA A 17 -5.64 -0.37 -1.52
N TYR A 18 -4.75 -0.91 -2.35
CA TYR A 18 -4.76 -2.32 -2.74
C TYR A 18 -3.35 -2.89 -2.62
N LEU A 19 -3.23 -4.05 -1.98
CA LEU A 19 -2.07 -4.92 -2.14
C LEU A 19 -2.24 -5.72 -3.42
N VAL A 20 -1.22 -5.72 -4.27
CA VAL A 20 -1.30 -6.28 -5.62
C VAL A 20 -0.10 -7.19 -5.88
N SER A 21 -0.35 -8.41 -6.32
CA SER A 21 0.68 -9.35 -6.76
C SER A 21 1.01 -9.19 -8.25
N ALA A 22 2.07 -9.87 -8.71
CA ALA A 22 2.51 -9.80 -10.11
C ALA A 22 1.45 -10.33 -11.10
N ASP A 23 0.64 -11.32 -10.68
CA ASP A 23 -0.43 -11.91 -11.48
C ASP A 23 -1.76 -11.12 -11.43
N LYS A 24 -1.74 -9.93 -10.82
CA LYS A 24 -2.88 -9.02 -10.60
C LYS A 24 -3.90 -9.50 -9.57
N SER A 25 -3.62 -10.56 -8.82
CA SER A 25 -4.40 -10.88 -7.63
C SER A 25 -4.24 -9.76 -6.60
N ALA A 26 -5.33 -9.41 -5.92
CA ALA A 26 -5.31 -8.24 -5.05
C ALA A 26 -6.29 -8.32 -3.89
N ILE A 27 -5.95 -7.62 -2.81
CA ILE A 27 -6.82 -7.37 -1.67
C ILE A 27 -6.87 -5.87 -1.37
N ALA A 28 -8.03 -5.36 -1.01
CA ALA A 28 -8.14 -4.00 -0.51
C ALA A 28 -7.62 -3.89 0.92
N LEU A 29 -6.96 -2.77 1.22
CA LEU A 29 -6.67 -2.38 2.59
C LEU A 29 -7.83 -1.55 3.13
N GLU A 30 -8.29 -1.89 4.33
CA GLU A 30 -9.33 -1.14 5.03
C GLU A 30 -8.74 -0.05 5.91
N ASN A 31 -9.43 1.09 5.97
CA ASN A 31 -9.00 2.29 6.69
C ASN A 31 -7.53 2.66 6.43
N PRO A 32 -7.08 2.74 5.17
CA PRO A 32 -5.70 3.04 4.87
C PRO A 32 -5.37 4.50 5.23
N VAL A 33 -4.20 4.70 5.81
CA VAL A 33 -3.66 6.02 6.17
C VAL A 33 -2.16 6.01 5.96
N ILE A 34 -1.62 7.17 5.58
CA ILE A 34 -0.18 7.37 5.49
C ILE A 34 0.27 8.52 6.38
N GLU A 35 1.41 8.33 7.03
CA GLU A 35 2.07 9.32 7.86
C GLU A 35 3.42 9.68 7.24
N ILE A 36 3.66 10.99 7.09
CA ILE A 36 4.95 11.55 6.68
C ILE A 36 5.60 12.19 7.89
N ALA A 37 6.77 11.67 8.27
CA ALA A 37 7.57 12.20 9.37
C ALA A 37 8.99 12.52 8.90
N LYS A 38 9.65 13.48 9.56
CA LYS A 38 11.10 13.67 9.43
C LYS A 38 11.86 12.90 10.50
N SER A 39 12.95 12.27 10.10
CA SER A 39 13.95 11.78 11.04
C SER A 39 14.72 12.95 11.67
N PRO A 40 15.44 12.72 12.78
CA PRO A 40 16.31 13.74 13.39
C PRO A 40 17.36 14.34 12.43
N GLN A 41 17.68 13.63 11.35
CA GLN A 41 18.63 14.07 10.31
C GLN A 41 17.93 14.88 9.19
N GLY A 42 16.65 15.22 9.35
CA GLY A 42 15.84 15.98 8.40
C GLY A 42 15.31 15.17 7.20
N LYS A 43 15.54 13.85 7.17
CA LYS A 43 15.08 12.99 6.07
C LYS A 43 13.60 12.66 6.24
N ARG A 44 12.80 12.83 5.20
CA ARG A 44 11.40 12.39 5.20
C ARG A 44 11.31 10.87 5.09
N HIS A 45 10.35 10.29 5.80
CA HIS A 45 9.98 8.90 5.75
C HIS A 45 8.47 8.79 5.68
N LEU A 46 7.99 7.79 4.95
CA LEU A 46 6.59 7.41 4.96
C LEU A 46 6.42 6.13 5.78
N LYS A 47 5.43 6.15 6.65
CA LYS A 47 4.81 4.96 7.20
C LYS A 47 3.35 4.91 6.76
N GLY A 48 3.00 3.89 5.99
CA GLY A 48 1.62 3.57 5.67
C GLY A 48 1.08 2.48 6.59
N GLN A 49 -0.22 2.49 6.81
CA GLN A 49 -0.92 1.40 7.48
C GLN A 49 -2.33 1.21 6.92
N GLY A 50 -2.85 0.01 7.08
CA GLY A 50 -4.24 -0.36 6.79
C GLY A 50 -4.56 -1.72 7.41
N MET A 51 -5.82 -2.13 7.36
CA MET A 51 -6.25 -3.44 7.85
C MET A 51 -6.44 -4.40 6.68
N ALA A 52 -5.95 -5.63 6.82
CA ALA A 52 -6.14 -6.69 5.83
C ALA A 52 -6.36 -8.04 6.52
N SER A 53 -7.00 -8.98 5.83
CA SER A 53 -7.06 -10.37 6.27
C SER A 53 -5.67 -11.00 6.17
N ASN A 54 -5.13 -11.47 7.29
CA ASN A 54 -3.81 -12.11 7.30
C ASN A 54 -3.77 -13.38 6.44
N LEU A 55 -4.88 -14.11 6.36
CA LEU A 55 -5.00 -15.29 5.51
C LEU A 55 -4.84 -14.90 4.03
N LEU A 56 -5.59 -13.89 3.56
CA LEU A 56 -5.52 -13.47 2.16
C LEU A 56 -4.15 -12.85 1.80
N VAL A 57 -3.49 -12.18 2.75
CA VAL A 57 -2.12 -11.68 2.55
C VAL A 57 -1.14 -12.84 2.35
N ILE A 58 -1.29 -13.94 3.10
CA ILE A 58 -0.46 -15.14 2.92
C ILE A 58 -0.74 -15.77 1.57
N GLU A 59 -2.01 -15.95 1.19
CA GLU A 59 -2.38 -16.52 -0.11
C GLU A 59 -1.76 -15.72 -1.28
N LEU A 60 -1.75 -14.39 -1.19
CA LEU A 60 -1.05 -13.55 -2.18
C LEU A 60 0.46 -13.80 -2.22
N LEU A 61 1.09 -14.03 -1.06
CA LEU A 61 2.53 -14.23 -0.92
C LEU A 61 3.00 -15.66 -1.24
N GLU A 62 2.13 -16.67 -1.12
CA GLU A 62 2.46 -18.05 -1.49
C GLU A 62 2.68 -18.19 -3.00
N GLU A 63 1.90 -17.46 -3.79
CA GLU A 63 2.00 -17.45 -5.25
C GLU A 63 3.00 -16.40 -5.77
N ASN A 64 3.42 -15.43 -4.93
CA ASN A 64 4.25 -14.30 -5.34
C ASN A 64 5.20 -13.80 -4.23
N ASP A 65 6.50 -13.73 -4.54
CA ASP A 65 7.53 -13.30 -3.58
C ASP A 65 7.45 -11.83 -3.15
N THR A 66 6.76 -10.99 -3.93
CA THR A 66 6.67 -9.55 -3.70
C THR A 66 5.27 -9.03 -3.99
N LEU A 67 4.82 -8.09 -3.16
CA LEU A 67 3.58 -7.36 -3.36
C LEU A 67 3.88 -5.89 -3.63
N ASP A 68 3.13 -5.31 -4.54
CA ASP A 68 3.05 -3.89 -4.79
C ASP A 68 1.86 -3.27 -4.03
N ILE A 69 1.83 -1.94 -3.90
CA ILE A 69 0.68 -1.21 -3.36
C ILE A 69 0.22 -0.12 -4.34
N LEU A 70 -1.07 -0.14 -4.70
CA LEU A 70 -1.74 0.98 -5.36
C LEU A 70 -2.41 1.87 -4.31
N LEU A 71 -2.21 3.18 -4.40
CA LEU A 71 -2.74 4.19 -3.48
C LEU A 71 -3.54 5.26 -4.24
N ASP A 72 -4.72 5.56 -3.72
CA ASP A 72 -5.53 6.72 -4.07
C ASP A 72 -5.61 7.68 -2.88
N LEU A 73 -5.00 8.86 -3.00
CA LEU A 73 -5.05 9.93 -1.99
C LEU A 73 -6.09 11.02 -2.34
N GLY A 74 -6.98 10.76 -3.29
CA GLY A 74 -7.96 11.71 -3.82
C GLY A 74 -7.43 12.58 -4.97
N GLY A 75 -8.33 13.14 -5.77
CA GLY A 75 -7.99 14.01 -6.91
C GLY A 75 -6.94 13.39 -7.85
N ASP A 76 -5.87 14.12 -8.15
CA ASP A 76 -4.77 13.69 -9.05
C ASP A 76 -3.66 12.89 -8.34
N PHE A 77 -3.84 12.58 -7.05
CA PHE A 77 -2.81 11.96 -6.22
C PHE A 77 -2.96 10.44 -6.21
N LYS A 78 -2.56 9.80 -7.32
CA LYS A 78 -2.55 8.34 -7.50
C LYS A 78 -1.12 7.82 -7.54
N TYR A 79 -0.82 6.75 -6.81
CA TYR A 79 0.53 6.23 -6.71
C TYR A 79 0.59 4.71 -6.78
N HIS A 80 1.71 4.24 -7.33
CA HIS A 80 2.12 2.86 -7.29
C HIS A 80 3.44 2.75 -6.52
N LEU A 81 3.39 2.08 -5.38
CA LEU A 81 4.55 1.68 -4.61
C LEU A 81 4.96 0.29 -5.06
N ILE A 82 6.09 0.21 -5.75
CA ILE A 82 6.61 -1.06 -6.25
C ILE A 82 7.43 -1.71 -5.12
N ALA A 83 7.12 -2.95 -4.78
CA ALA A 83 7.74 -3.77 -3.75
C ALA A 83 8.07 -3.00 -2.44
N PRO A 84 7.09 -2.33 -1.79
CA PRO A 84 7.32 -1.75 -0.49
C PRO A 84 7.70 -2.82 0.54
N GLN A 85 8.41 -2.40 1.58
CA GLN A 85 8.57 -3.23 2.75
C GLN A 85 7.22 -3.30 3.46
N ILE A 86 6.74 -4.51 3.70
CA ILE A 86 5.46 -4.78 4.37
C ILE A 86 5.74 -5.52 5.67
N SER A 87 5.09 -5.10 6.75
CA SER A 87 5.08 -5.82 8.02
C SER A 87 3.65 -5.97 8.52
N SER A 88 3.22 -7.20 8.74
CA SER A 88 1.91 -7.51 9.32
C SER A 88 2.05 -8.07 10.73
N GLY A 89 0.98 -7.95 11.53
CA GLY A 89 0.91 -8.58 12.84
C GLY A 89 1.03 -10.11 12.74
N LYS A 90 1.73 -10.73 13.69
CA LYS A 90 2.01 -12.19 13.72
C LYS A 90 0.79 -13.09 14.05
N LEU A 91 -0.43 -12.54 14.06
CA LEU A 91 -1.63 -13.24 14.50
C LEU A 91 -2.38 -13.84 13.31
N PHE A 92 -2.31 -15.15 13.14
CA PHE A 92 -2.91 -15.87 12.01
C PHE A 92 -4.14 -16.64 12.47
N VAL A 93 -5.24 -15.92 12.70
CA VAL A 93 -6.53 -16.51 13.06
C VAL A 93 -7.50 -16.22 11.91
N PRO A 94 -8.31 -17.21 11.46
CA PRO A 94 -9.40 -16.95 10.53
C PRO A 94 -10.28 -15.80 11.03
N ASP A 95 -10.80 -14.99 10.11
CA ASP A 95 -11.69 -13.86 10.40
C ASP A 95 -11.08 -12.69 11.18
N VAL A 96 -9.77 -12.71 11.46
CA VAL A 96 -9.07 -11.58 12.08
C VAL A 96 -8.38 -10.75 11.01
N LYS A 97 -8.83 -9.50 10.88
CA LYS A 97 -8.08 -8.46 10.20
C LYS A 97 -7.01 -7.92 11.12
N SER A 98 -5.80 -7.76 10.60
CA SER A 98 -4.71 -7.18 11.36
C SER A 98 -4.17 -5.93 10.67
N THR A 99 -3.53 -5.07 11.45
CA THR A 99 -2.83 -3.91 10.91
C THR A 99 -1.62 -4.38 10.12
N LEU A 100 -1.63 -4.06 8.84
CA LEU A 100 -0.50 -4.15 7.95
C LEU A 100 0.14 -2.76 7.86
N GLN A 101 1.43 -2.69 8.10
CA GLN A 101 2.24 -1.49 7.92
C GLN A 101 3.09 -1.65 6.67
N PHE A 102 3.34 -0.54 5.98
CA PHE A 102 4.20 -0.52 4.81
C PHE A 102 5.10 0.71 4.77
N SER A 103 6.27 0.56 4.17
CA SER A 103 7.16 1.68 3.86
C SER A 103 7.80 1.49 2.48
N PRO A 104 7.87 2.53 1.67
CA PRO A 104 8.36 2.43 0.31
C PRO A 104 9.88 2.24 0.32
N GLN A 105 10.39 1.40 -0.58
CA GLN A 105 11.84 1.14 -0.71
C GLN A 105 12.47 1.89 -1.89
N GLN A 106 11.65 2.46 -2.76
CA GLN A 106 12.04 3.18 -3.97
C GLN A 106 11.04 4.29 -4.33
N PRO A 107 11.46 5.29 -5.15
CA PRO A 107 10.61 6.41 -5.58
C PRO A 107 9.18 6.01 -5.97
N TRP A 108 8.22 6.82 -5.53
CA TRP A 108 6.82 6.54 -5.80
C TRP A 108 6.54 6.81 -7.26
N ARG A 109 5.90 5.85 -7.92
CA ARG A 109 5.47 6.05 -9.28
C ARG A 109 4.09 6.70 -9.26
N GLN A 110 4.02 8.00 -9.52
CA GLN A 110 2.74 8.66 -9.73
C GLN A 110 2.05 8.10 -10.98
N LEU A 111 0.75 7.88 -10.88
CA LEU A 111 -0.12 7.46 -11.98
C LEU A 111 -1.07 8.62 -12.32
N SER A 112 -1.53 8.68 -13.57
CA SER A 112 -2.72 9.49 -13.89
C SER A 112 -3.97 8.82 -13.33
N ALA A 113 -5.04 9.59 -13.13
CA ALA A 113 -6.33 9.05 -12.72
C ALA A 113 -6.81 7.93 -13.66
N ASP A 114 -6.76 8.15 -14.98
CA ASP A 114 -7.17 7.16 -15.98
C ASP A 114 -6.34 5.86 -15.89
N LEU A 115 -5.04 5.98 -15.69
CA LEU A 115 -4.16 4.81 -15.57
C LEU A 115 -4.45 4.07 -14.26
N PHE A 116 -4.65 4.78 -13.16
CA PHE A 116 -5.03 4.16 -11.89
C PHE A 116 -6.36 3.40 -12.01
N THR A 117 -7.40 4.02 -12.59
CA THR A 117 -8.69 3.37 -12.82
C THR A 117 -8.55 2.14 -13.70
N LYS A 118 -7.72 2.21 -14.75
CA LYS A 118 -7.44 1.05 -15.61
C LYS A 118 -6.74 -0.09 -14.85
N GLU A 119 -5.73 0.23 -14.03
CA GLU A 119 -5.03 -0.77 -13.22
C GLU A 119 -5.96 -1.42 -12.20
N VAL A 120 -6.76 -0.62 -11.47
CA VAL A 120 -7.74 -1.12 -10.49
C VAL A 120 -8.82 -1.99 -11.15
N SER A 121 -9.31 -1.60 -12.33
CA SER A 121 -10.33 -2.37 -13.07
C SER A 121 -9.81 -3.73 -13.58
N ALA A 122 -8.49 -3.90 -13.67
CA ALA A 122 -7.85 -5.13 -14.10
C ALA A 122 -7.47 -6.08 -12.94
N LEU A 123 -7.68 -5.65 -11.69
CA LEU A 123 -7.36 -6.47 -10.51
C LEU A 123 -8.31 -7.65 -10.38
N LYS A 124 -7.73 -8.82 -10.07
CA LYS A 124 -8.46 -10.01 -9.64
C LYS A 124 -8.62 -9.93 -8.13
N ARG A 125 -9.66 -9.23 -7.70
CA ARG A 125 -9.95 -9.05 -6.28
C ARG A 125 -10.39 -10.39 -5.65
N ILE A 126 -9.70 -10.80 -4.60
CA ILE A 126 -9.98 -12.06 -3.86
C ILE A 126 -10.69 -11.81 -2.52
N ASP A 127 -10.99 -10.55 -2.23
CA ASP A 127 -11.66 -10.06 -1.02
C ASP A 127 -13.16 -9.77 -1.23
N ILE A 128 -13.74 -10.29 -2.33
CA ILE A 128 -15.16 -10.10 -2.72
C ILE A 128 -16.02 -11.30 -2.36
#